data_AF-A0AAF3ETG6-F1
#
_entry.id   AF-A0AAF3ETG6-F1
#
_cell.length_a   1.000
_cell.length_b   1.000
_cell.length_c   1.000
_cell.angle_alpha   90.00
_cell.angle_beta   90.00
_cell.angle_gamma   90.00
#
_symmetry.space_group_name_H-M   'P 1'
#
loop_
_entity.id
_entity.type
_entity.pdbx_description
1 polymer ?
#
loop_
_entity_poly.entity_id
_entity_poly.type
_entity_poly.pdbx_seq_one_letter_code
_entity_poly.pdbx_strand_id
1 'polypeptide(L)'
;MTEDAKHARFGGEREERRIERNRVLTMKYGKQQMVLIRKRMQIENWIEEEVTKLFAGKDDNGIELELDELLGLDTASIRRKFVYDELQKHFCPASMDKITIFLDDLIKQMATL
;
A
#
# COMPACT_ATOMS: atom_id res chain seq x y z
N MET A 1 -15.00 44.62 -1.74
CA MET A 1 -14.71 43.56 -0.76
C MET A 1 -15.10 42.26 -1.42
N THR A 2 -14.13 41.46 -1.86
CA THR A 2 -14.38 40.16 -2.47
C THR A 2 -13.42 39.19 -1.81
N GLU A 3 -13.98 38.30 -0.98
CA GLU A 3 -13.24 37.32 -0.20
C GLU A 3 -12.81 36.16 -1.09
N ASP A 4 -11.50 35.96 -1.18
CA ASP A 4 -10.86 34.78 -1.76
C ASP A 4 -11.16 33.55 -0.89
N ALA A 5 -12.06 32.69 -1.34
CA ALA A 5 -12.27 31.36 -0.78
C ALA A 5 -11.07 30.46 -1.13
N LYS A 6 -10.08 30.45 -0.24
CA LYS A 6 -8.90 29.58 -0.30
C LYS A 6 -9.33 28.11 -0.16
N HIS A 7 -9.48 27.43 -1.28
CA HIS A 7 -9.68 25.99 -1.32
C HIS A 7 -8.37 25.30 -0.93
N ALA A 8 -8.29 24.77 0.29
CA ALA A 8 -7.17 23.95 0.73
C ALA A 8 -7.11 22.67 -0.13
N ARG A 9 -6.04 22.53 -0.91
CA ARG A 9 -5.76 21.32 -1.70
C ARG A 9 -5.06 20.29 -0.81
N PHE A 10 -5.83 19.38 -0.21
CA PHE A 10 -5.35 18.27 0.63
C PHE A 10 -4.67 17.12 -0.15
N GLY A 11 -4.11 17.38 -1.34
CA GLY A 11 -3.43 16.36 -2.14
C GLY A 11 -1.97 16.10 -1.76
N GLY A 12 -1.32 17.02 -1.04
CA GLY A 12 0.13 16.97 -0.77
C GLY A 12 0.54 16.27 0.53
N GLU A 13 -0.34 16.20 1.53
CA GLU A 13 0.00 15.68 2.87
C GLU A 13 0.33 14.18 2.89
N ARG A 14 -0.18 13.42 1.91
CA ARG A 14 0.08 11.97 1.80
C ARG A 14 1.49 11.71 1.27
N GLU A 15 1.89 12.46 0.24
CA GLU A 15 3.23 12.38 -0.34
C GLU A 15 4.29 12.94 0.62
N GLU A 16 3.99 14.04 1.33
CA GLU A 16 4.90 14.57 2.36
C GLU A 16 5.08 13.58 3.53
N ARG A 17 4.00 12.95 4.00
CA ARG A 17 4.10 11.86 5.01
C ARG A 17 4.91 10.68 4.49
N ARG A 18 4.75 10.31 3.22
CA ARG A 18 5.50 9.22 2.57
C ARG A 18 6.99 9.54 2.49
N ILE A 19 7.35 10.76 2.08
CA ILE A 19 8.74 11.24 2.00
C ILE A 19 9.37 11.28 3.40
N GLU A 20 8.66 11.80 4.40
CA GLU A 20 9.17 11.92 5.76
C GLU A 20 9.35 10.54 6.41
N ARG A 21 8.39 9.62 6.23
CA ARG A 21 8.50 8.21 6.64
C ARG A 21 9.74 7.55 6.03
N ASN A 22 10.01 7.80 4.73
CA ASN A 22 11.20 7.29 4.03
C ASN A 22 12.51 7.84 4.59
N ARG A 23 12.55 9.14 4.91
CA ARG A 23 13.73 9.81 5.45
C ARG A 23 14.09 9.35 6.87
N VAL A 24 13.09 9.18 7.74
CA VAL A 24 13.32 8.75 9.13
C VAL A 24 13.78 7.29 9.18
N LEU A 25 13.20 6.42 8.36
CA LEU A 25 13.59 5.00 8.28
C LEU A 25 15.03 4.80 7.79
N THR A 26 15.52 5.69 6.90
CA THR A 26 16.84 5.56 6.27
C THR A 26 18.02 6.07 7.12
N MET A 27 17.77 6.84 8.19
CA MET A 27 18.84 7.38 9.06
C MET A 27 19.32 6.41 10.15
N LYS A 28 18.58 5.34 10.48
CA LYS A 28 18.80 4.53 11.70
C LYS A 28 19.52 3.18 11.55
N TYR A 29 19.87 2.72 10.34
CA TYR A 29 20.29 1.32 10.13
C TYR A 29 21.51 1.12 9.22
N GLY A 30 22.25 0.01 9.42
CA GLY A 30 23.45 -0.37 8.63
C GLY A 30 23.13 -0.85 7.20
N LYS A 31 24.14 -0.88 6.32
CA LYS A 31 23.97 -1.03 4.85
C LYS A 31 23.12 -2.23 4.39
N GLN A 32 23.20 -3.40 5.05
CA GLN A 32 22.35 -4.57 4.74
C GLN A 32 20.91 -4.39 5.21
N GLN A 33 20.70 -3.87 6.42
CA GLN A 33 19.37 -3.52 6.93
C GLN A 33 18.70 -2.46 6.06
N MET A 34 19.49 -1.52 5.53
CA MET A 34 19.01 -0.50 4.58
C MET A 34 18.51 -1.09 3.26
N VAL A 35 19.11 -2.20 2.78
CA VAL A 35 18.62 -2.89 1.58
C VAL A 35 17.27 -3.56 1.85
N LEU A 36 17.12 -4.20 3.00
CA LEU A 36 15.85 -4.83 3.42
C LEU A 36 14.76 -3.78 3.65
N ILE A 37 15.07 -2.67 4.31
CA ILE A 37 14.13 -1.55 4.52
C ILE A 37 13.68 -0.99 3.17
N ARG A 38 14.61 -0.71 2.25
CA ARG A 38 14.26 -0.22 0.91
C ARG A 38 13.38 -1.19 0.15
N LYS A 39 13.66 -2.49 0.21
CA LYS A 39 12.82 -3.52 -0.42
C LYS A 39 11.42 -3.57 0.18
N ARG A 40 11.30 -3.51 1.51
CA ARG A 40 10.01 -3.46 2.20
C ARG A 40 9.20 -2.23 1.78
N MET A 41 9.82 -1.06 1.75
CA MET A 41 9.18 0.16 1.28
C MET A 41 8.73 0.09 -0.19
N GLN A 42 9.53 -0.55 -1.05
CA GLN A 42 9.15 -0.75 -2.46
C GLN A 42 7.91 -1.62 -2.58
N ILE A 43 7.80 -2.68 -1.78
CA ILE A 43 6.63 -3.56 -1.79
C ILE A 43 5.41 -2.85 -1.21
N GLU A 44 5.55 -2.08 -0.12
CA GLU A 44 4.46 -1.26 0.41
C GLU A 44 3.93 -0.26 -0.62
N ASN A 45 4.81 0.49 -1.27
CA ASN A 45 4.42 1.42 -2.33
C ASN A 45 3.73 0.69 -3.49
N TRP A 46 4.21 -0.50 -3.85
CA TRP A 46 3.59 -1.33 -4.89
C TRP A 46 2.18 -1.80 -4.48
N ILE A 47 1.98 -2.21 -3.22
CA ILE A 47 0.67 -2.59 -2.70
C ILE A 47 -0.31 -1.41 -2.82
N GLU A 48 0.09 -0.22 -2.38
CA GLU A 48 -0.74 0.99 -2.49
C GLU A 48 -1.13 1.28 -3.94
N GLU A 49 -0.16 1.24 -4.86
CA GLU A 49 -0.40 1.49 -6.28
C GLU A 49 -1.35 0.46 -6.91
N GLU A 50 -1.19 -0.83 -6.62
CA GLU A 50 -2.06 -1.88 -7.15
C GLU A 50 -3.47 -1.82 -6.57
N VAL A 51 -3.61 -1.53 -5.28
CA VAL A 51 -4.93 -1.33 -4.65
C VAL A 51 -5.62 -0.12 -5.29
N THR A 52 -4.93 1.02 -5.47
CA THR A 52 -5.50 2.17 -6.17
C THR A 52 -5.94 1.80 -7.61
N LYS A 53 -5.19 0.97 -8.33
CA LYS A 53 -5.61 0.46 -9.66
C LYS A 53 -6.88 -0.39 -9.61
N LEU A 54 -7.03 -1.24 -8.58
CA LEU A 54 -8.25 -2.04 -8.39
C LEU A 54 -9.48 -1.15 -8.12
N PHE A 55 -9.30 -0.01 -7.47
CA PHE A 55 -10.35 0.98 -7.20
C PHE A 55 -10.52 2.04 -8.29
N ALA A 56 -10.11 1.73 -9.53
CA ALA A 56 -10.21 2.61 -10.69
C ALA A 56 -9.49 3.97 -10.50
N GLY A 57 -8.37 3.97 -9.77
CA GLY A 57 -7.57 5.17 -9.50
C GLY A 57 -8.07 6.02 -8.33
N LYS A 58 -9.02 5.51 -7.53
CA LYS A 58 -9.48 6.19 -6.34
C LYS A 58 -8.57 5.91 -5.15
N ASP A 59 -7.95 6.96 -4.64
CA ASP A 59 -7.11 6.91 -3.44
C ASP A 59 -7.92 6.91 -2.12
N ASP A 60 -9.23 7.17 -2.19
CA ASP A 60 -10.18 7.13 -1.06
C ASP A 60 -10.80 5.73 -0.87
N ASN A 61 -10.08 4.68 -1.27
CA ASN A 61 -10.53 3.29 -1.20
C ASN A 61 -10.69 2.74 0.23
N GLY A 62 -10.23 3.48 1.25
CA GLY A 62 -10.37 3.10 2.67
C GLY A 62 -9.52 1.90 3.09
N ILE A 63 -8.69 1.38 2.19
CA ILE A 63 -7.85 0.20 2.43
C ILE A 63 -6.48 0.65 2.94
N GLU A 64 -6.15 0.20 4.14
CA GLU A 64 -4.84 0.40 4.77
C GLU A 64 -4.18 -0.97 4.94
N LEU A 65 -3.53 -1.47 3.89
CA LEU A 65 -2.78 -2.73 3.94
C LEU A 65 -1.32 -2.46 4.27
N GLU A 66 -0.85 -2.98 5.40
CA GLU A 66 0.54 -2.88 5.82
C GLU A 66 1.31 -4.17 5.51
N LEU A 67 2.53 -4.04 5.02
CA LEU A 67 3.36 -5.21 4.71
C LEU A 67 3.70 -6.01 5.97
N ASP A 68 3.91 -5.35 7.09
CA ASP A 68 4.26 -6.00 8.36
C ASP A 68 3.09 -6.86 8.90
N GLU A 69 1.85 -6.42 8.73
CA GLU A 69 0.66 -7.21 9.07
C GLU A 69 0.59 -8.48 8.21
N LEU A 70 0.81 -8.34 6.90
CA LEU A 70 0.81 -9.48 5.97
C LEU A 70 1.94 -10.47 6.27
N LEU A 71 3.13 -9.98 6.63
CA LEU A 71 4.27 -10.84 7.01
C LEU A 71 4.03 -11.59 8.32
N GLY A 72 3.20 -11.05 9.22
CA GLY A 72 2.78 -11.71 10.45
C GLY A 72 1.84 -12.91 10.24
N LEU A 73 1.28 -13.08 9.04
CA LEU A 73 0.41 -14.21 8.69
C LEU A 73 1.22 -15.41 8.21
N ASP A 74 0.89 -16.59 8.75
CA ASP A 74 1.69 -17.82 8.62
C ASP A 74 1.79 -18.38 7.19
N THR A 75 0.74 -18.28 6.39
CA THR A 75 0.69 -18.92 5.06
C THR A 75 0.21 -17.98 3.97
N ALA A 76 0.64 -18.25 2.73
CA ALA A 76 0.17 -17.52 1.55
C ALA A 76 -1.35 -17.58 1.39
N SER A 77 -1.99 -18.71 1.75
CA SER A 77 -3.45 -18.85 1.71
C SER A 77 -4.15 -17.92 2.70
N ILE A 78 -3.62 -17.78 3.92
CA ILE A 78 -4.17 -16.86 4.93
C ILE A 78 -3.99 -15.41 4.47
N ARG A 79 -2.82 -15.05 3.93
CA ARG A 79 -2.54 -13.71 3.38
C ARG A 79 -3.50 -13.35 2.25
N ARG A 80 -3.71 -14.27 1.30
CA ARG A 80 -4.66 -14.08 0.19
C ARG A 80 -6.07 -13.83 0.70
N LYS A 81 -6.51 -14.65 1.66
CA LYS A 81 -7.84 -14.53 2.25
C LYS A 81 -8.01 -13.19 2.97
N PHE A 82 -7.05 -12.80 3.80
CA PHE A 82 -7.08 -11.54 4.54
C PHE A 82 -7.23 -10.34 3.59
N VAL A 83 -6.39 -10.26 2.56
CA VAL A 83 -6.45 -9.16 1.58
C VAL A 83 -7.73 -9.21 0.77
N TYR A 84 -8.18 -10.40 0.38
CA TYR A 84 -9.46 -10.56 -0.30
C TYR A 84 -10.64 -10.07 0.55
N ASP A 85 -10.68 -10.45 1.83
CA ASP A 85 -11.73 -10.04 2.76
C ASP A 85 -11.75 -8.52 2.95
N GLU A 86 -10.58 -7.87 3.05
CA GLU A 86 -10.50 -6.41 3.13
C GLU A 86 -10.94 -5.73 1.82
N LEU A 87 -10.55 -6.26 0.65
CA LEU A 87 -11.04 -5.77 -0.65
C LEU A 87 -12.58 -5.88 -0.77
N GLN A 88 -13.16 -6.98 -0.29
CA GLN A 88 -14.63 -7.16 -0.31
C GLN A 88 -15.34 -6.22 0.65
N LYS A 89 -14.80 -6.03 1.86
CA LYS A 89 -15.36 -5.15 2.89
C LYS A 89 -15.44 -3.70 2.46
N HIS A 90 -14.47 -3.24 1.65
CA HIS A 90 -14.46 -1.88 1.08
C HIS A 90 -15.12 -1.80 -0.31
N PHE A 91 -15.90 -2.80 -0.71
CA PHE A 91 -16.65 -2.84 -1.97
C PHE A 91 -15.77 -2.61 -3.21
N CYS A 92 -14.65 -3.33 -3.30
CA CYS A 92 -13.75 -3.26 -4.45
C CYS A 92 -14.52 -3.47 -5.77
N PRO A 93 -14.45 -2.51 -6.72
CA PRO A 93 -15.21 -2.58 -7.97
C PRO A 93 -14.53 -3.45 -9.04
N ALA A 94 -13.32 -3.96 -8.78
CA ALA A 94 -12.58 -4.77 -9.73
C ALA A 94 -13.22 -6.15 -9.94
N SER A 95 -13.01 -6.74 -11.12
CA SER A 95 -13.44 -8.11 -11.39
C SER A 95 -12.64 -9.13 -10.58
N MET A 96 -13.24 -10.30 -10.35
CA MET A 96 -12.58 -11.41 -9.66
C MET A 96 -11.26 -11.82 -10.32
N ASP A 97 -11.15 -11.76 -11.64
CA ASP A 97 -9.90 -12.06 -12.35
C ASP A 97 -8.79 -11.07 -11.99
N LYS A 98 -9.09 -9.76 -11.97
CA LYS A 98 -8.12 -8.71 -11.59
C LYS A 98 -7.69 -8.86 -10.14
N ILE A 99 -8.64 -9.16 -9.25
CA ILE A 99 -8.35 -9.42 -7.83
C ILE A 99 -7.45 -10.65 -7.70
N THR A 100 -7.74 -11.73 -8.42
CA THR A 100 -6.94 -12.97 -8.37
C THR A 100 -5.52 -12.75 -8.84
N ILE A 101 -5.33 -12.01 -9.95
CA ILE A 101 -4.00 -11.64 -10.46
C ILE A 101 -3.23 -10.83 -9.42
N PHE A 102 -3.87 -9.81 -8.83
CA PHE A 102 -3.26 -9.01 -7.77
C PHE A 102 -2.83 -9.87 -6.56
N LEU A 103 -3.70 -10.77 -6.10
CA LEU A 103 -3.39 -11.67 -4.98
C LEU A 103 -2.22 -12.62 -5.30
N ASP A 104 -2.14 -13.13 -6.53
CA ASP A 104 -1.02 -13.96 -6.96
C ASP A 104 0.29 -13.16 -7.00
N ASP A 105 0.26 -11.94 -7.53
CA ASP A 105 1.43 -11.08 -7.61
C ASP A 105 1.88 -10.58 -6.23
N LEU A 106 0.95 -10.32 -5.31
CA LEU A 106 1.26 -9.98 -3.92
C LEU A 106 2.09 -11.09 -3.26
N ILE A 107 1.66 -12.34 -3.39
CA ILE A 107 2.40 -13.47 -2.82
C ILE A 107 3.79 -13.61 -3.45
N LYS A 108 3.92 -13.36 -4.76
CA LYS A 108 5.24 -13.37 -5.44
C LYS A 108 6.14 -12.25 -4.93
N GLN A 109 5.63 -11.01 -4.80
CA GLN A 109 6.39 -9.88 -4.25
C GLN A 109 6.87 -10.17 -2.83
N MET A 110 5.98 -10.67 -1.97
CA MET A 110 6.32 -11.02 -0.59
C MET A 110 7.37 -12.15 -0.49
N ALA A 111 7.41 -13.08 -1.45
CA ALA A 111 8.41 -14.14 -1.48
C ALA A 111 9.83 -13.65 -1.86
N THR A 112 9.97 -12.39 -2.30
CA THR A 112 11.27 -11.79 -2.69
C THR A 112 11.98 -11.03 -1.56
N LEU A 113 11.30 -10.90 -0.41
CA LEU A 113 11.81 -10.36 0.85
C LEU A 113 12.68 -11.39 1.58
#